data_AF-A0A0K3C6W7-F1
#
_entry.id   AF-A0A0K3C6W7-F1
#
_cell.length_a   1.000
_cell.length_b   1.000
_cell.length_c   1.000
_cell.angle_alpha   90.00
_cell.angle_beta   90.00
_cell.angle_gamma   90.00
#
_symmetry.space_group_name_H-M   'P 1'
#
loop_
_entity.id
_entity.type
_entity.pdbx_description
1 polymer ?
#
loop_
_entity_poly.entity_id
_entity_poly.type
_entity_poly.pdbx_seq_one_letter_code
_entity_poly.pdbx_strand_id
1 'polypeptide(L)'
;MPRSKAAYLPRLLSLLPRDGVGARIYPRRWVTKGLPVPSVAIGHPQPAQDTKNCYWEVKEVKLKTREDTGTLFARVKGVKYWKGKRVTPEGKEWEHIRGGLKWKWYSDMVPPLLARDRFSKKAAVPQPDAAKEAAQA
;
A
#
# COMPACT_ATOMS: atom_id res chain seq x y z
N MET A 1 -5.19 -7.33 9.49
CA MET A 1 -5.68 -6.55 8.34
C MET A 1 -4.51 -6.25 7.40
N PRO A 2 -4.51 -6.78 6.18
CA PRO A 2 -3.45 -6.49 5.21
C PRO A 2 -3.57 -5.06 4.69
N ARG A 3 -2.47 -4.34 4.77
CA ARG A 3 -2.25 -3.02 4.20
C ARG A 3 -0.74 -2.82 4.12
N SER A 4 -0.29 -1.89 3.29
CA SER A 4 1.13 -1.55 3.20
C SER A 4 1.69 -1.00 4.53
N LYS A 5 3.02 -0.94 4.66
CA LYS A 5 3.67 -0.20 5.75
C LYS A 5 3.44 1.30 5.55
N ALA A 6 3.11 2.03 6.62
CA ALA A 6 2.88 3.47 6.52
C ALA A 6 4.17 4.20 6.08
N ALA A 7 4.09 4.95 4.99
CA ALA A 7 5.23 5.71 4.46
C ALA A 7 4.79 7.09 3.92
N TYR A 8 5.73 7.99 3.64
CA TYR A 8 5.44 9.20 2.88
C TYR A 8 4.97 8.83 1.47
N LEU A 9 4.11 9.65 0.89
CA LEU A 9 3.42 9.32 -0.36
C LEU A 9 4.39 9.01 -1.51
N PRO A 10 5.46 9.79 -1.77
CA PRO A 10 6.38 9.47 -2.87
C PRO A 10 7.03 8.10 -2.69
N ARG A 11 7.51 7.80 -1.47
CA ARG A 11 8.13 6.51 -1.15
C ARG A 11 7.14 5.36 -1.19
N LEU A 12 5.90 5.57 -0.77
CA LEU A 12 4.85 4.55 -0.84
C LEU A 12 4.57 4.19 -2.31
N LEU A 13 4.39 5.20 -3.16
CA LEU A 13 4.07 5.02 -4.58
C LEU A 13 5.21 4.36 -5.34
N SER A 14 6.47 4.73 -5.07
CA SER A 14 7.63 4.09 -5.71
C SER A 14 7.78 2.58 -5.40
N LEU A 15 7.10 2.09 -4.36
CA LEU A 15 7.13 0.68 -3.97
C LEU A 15 5.96 -0.11 -4.57
N LEU A 16 4.97 0.57 -5.17
CA LEU A 16 3.80 -0.05 -5.74
C LEU A 16 4.00 -0.32 -7.25
N PRO A 17 3.34 -1.35 -7.80
CA PRO A 17 3.30 -1.55 -9.24
C PRO A 17 2.77 -0.30 -9.96
N ARG A 18 3.38 0.05 -11.10
CA ARG A 18 3.00 1.24 -11.91
C ARG A 18 2.86 2.51 -11.08
N ASP A 19 3.80 2.72 -10.15
CA ASP A 19 3.82 3.85 -9.21
C ASP A 19 2.55 4.01 -8.37
N GLY A 20 1.77 2.93 -8.21
CA GLY A 20 0.51 2.94 -7.48
C GLY A 20 -0.67 3.53 -8.24
N VAL A 21 -0.60 3.69 -9.57
CA VAL A 21 -1.77 4.03 -10.38
C VAL A 21 -2.84 2.95 -10.25
N GLY A 22 -4.08 3.35 -9.96
CA GLY A 22 -5.21 2.46 -9.66
C GLY A 22 -5.26 1.96 -8.21
N ALA A 23 -4.23 2.21 -7.39
CA ALA A 23 -4.25 1.84 -5.99
C ALA A 23 -5.15 2.79 -5.18
N ARG A 24 -5.76 2.27 -4.09
CA ARG A 24 -6.47 3.09 -3.13
C ARG A 24 -5.54 3.43 -1.98
N ILE A 25 -5.40 4.71 -1.71
CA ILE A 25 -4.53 5.22 -0.65
C ILE A 25 -5.31 6.03 0.37
N TYR A 26 -4.84 6.04 1.60
CA TYR A 26 -5.46 6.84 2.66
C TYR A 26 -4.42 7.23 3.70
N PRO A 27 -4.54 8.43 4.30
CA PRO A 27 -3.58 8.87 5.31
C PRO A 27 -3.78 8.05 6.60
N ARG A 28 -2.67 7.70 7.27
CA ARG A 28 -2.66 6.93 8.52
C ARG A 28 -3.58 7.53 9.58
N ARG A 29 -3.71 8.87 9.63
CA ARG A 29 -4.56 9.57 10.58
C ARG A 29 -6.03 9.21 10.47
N TRP A 30 -6.51 8.78 9.29
CA TRP A 30 -7.90 8.37 9.13
C TRP A 30 -8.18 7.09 9.92
N VAL A 31 -7.22 6.17 9.93
CA VAL A 31 -7.27 4.96 10.77
C VAL A 31 -7.33 5.33 12.25
N THR A 32 -6.45 6.24 12.69
CA THR A 32 -6.42 6.70 14.09
C THR A 32 -7.74 7.38 14.51
N LYS A 33 -8.45 8.01 13.57
CA LYS A 33 -9.76 8.62 13.79
C LYS A 33 -10.93 7.63 13.67
N GLY A 34 -10.67 6.34 13.47
CA GLY A 34 -11.72 5.33 13.30
C GLY A 34 -12.55 5.51 12.02
N LEU A 35 -12.01 6.18 11.00
CA LEU A 35 -12.71 6.29 9.73
C LEU A 35 -12.74 4.93 9.01
N PRO A 36 -13.85 4.59 8.35
CA PRO A 36 -13.93 3.40 7.52
C PRO A 36 -12.94 3.55 6.36
N VAL A 37 -11.98 2.64 6.27
CA VAL A 37 -10.94 2.64 5.23
C VAL A 37 -10.86 1.27 4.58
N PRO A 38 -10.37 1.19 3.32
CA PRO A 38 -10.17 -0.09 2.66
C PRO A 38 -9.27 -1.03 3.49
N SER A 39 -9.80 -2.20 3.82
CA SER A 39 -9.08 -3.30 4.45
C SER A 39 -9.31 -4.53 3.61
N VAL A 40 -8.36 -4.85 2.74
CA VAL A 40 -8.48 -5.96 1.80
C VAL A 40 -7.73 -7.14 2.39
N ALA A 41 -8.42 -8.26 2.58
CA ALA A 41 -7.75 -9.51 2.90
C ALA A 41 -6.94 -9.96 1.67
N ILE A 42 -5.67 -10.34 1.84
CA ILE A 42 -4.81 -10.84 0.76
C ILE A 42 -5.51 -12.08 0.19
N GLY A 43 -5.81 -12.08 -1.12
CA GLY A 43 -6.46 -13.20 -1.79
C GLY A 43 -7.99 -13.07 -1.97
N HIS A 44 -8.62 -12.00 -1.48
CA HIS A 44 -10.04 -11.75 -1.75
C HIS A 44 -10.21 -10.69 -2.85
N PRO A 45 -11.09 -10.92 -3.85
CA PRO A 45 -11.45 -9.90 -4.83
C PRO A 45 -11.98 -8.66 -4.13
N GLN A 46 -11.43 -7.49 -4.48
CA GLN A 46 -11.93 -6.21 -4.00
C GLN A 46 -13.40 -6.05 -4.42
N PRO A 47 -14.33 -5.68 -3.52
CA PRO A 47 -15.67 -5.32 -3.94
C PRO A 47 -15.61 -4.10 -4.87
N ALA A 48 -16.29 -4.21 -6.03
CA ALA A 48 -16.34 -3.18 -7.06
C ALA A 48 -16.89 -1.84 -6.52
N GLN A 49 -17.75 -1.90 -5.50
CA GLN A 49 -18.29 -0.73 -4.82
C GLN A 49 -18.17 -0.91 -3.30
N ASP A 50 -17.38 -0.04 -2.69
CA ASP A 50 -17.12 -0.07 -1.26
C ASP A 50 -17.93 1.05 -0.60
N THR A 51 -19.16 0.72 -0.19
CA THR A 51 -20.21 1.71 0.13
C THR A 51 -19.96 2.54 1.39
N LYS A 52 -18.93 2.21 2.17
CA LYS A 52 -18.62 2.90 3.44
C LYS A 52 -17.20 3.44 3.52
N ASN A 53 -16.31 3.11 2.58
CA ASN A 53 -14.89 3.40 2.76
C ASN A 53 -14.49 4.82 2.32
N CYS A 54 -13.51 5.38 3.03
CA CYS A 54 -12.84 6.64 2.74
C CYS A 54 -11.46 6.36 2.18
N TYR A 55 -11.21 6.76 0.94
CA TYR A 55 -9.91 6.60 0.30
C TYR A 55 -9.73 7.60 -0.85
N TRP A 56 -8.52 7.66 -1.36
CA TRP A 56 -8.20 8.27 -2.64
C TRP A 56 -7.87 7.18 -3.63
N GLU A 57 -8.47 7.21 -4.81
CA GLU A 57 -8.05 6.37 -5.93
C GLU A 57 -7.04 7.13 -6.77
N VAL A 58 -5.85 6.57 -6.94
CA VAL A 58 -4.76 7.22 -7.68
C VAL A 58 -5.00 7.07 -9.19
N LYS A 59 -4.98 8.18 -9.92
CA LYS A 59 -5.16 8.21 -11.38
C LYS A 59 -3.87 8.49 -12.14
N GLU A 60 -3.12 9.49 -11.69
CA GLU A 60 -1.85 9.89 -12.33
C GLU A 60 -0.82 10.17 -11.25
N VAL A 61 0.40 9.70 -11.48
CA VAL A 61 1.55 9.93 -10.60
C VAL A 61 2.70 10.49 -11.43
N LYS A 62 3.30 11.56 -10.93
CA LYS A 62 4.56 12.11 -11.42
C LYS A 62 5.58 12.10 -10.30
N LEU A 63 6.38 11.03 -10.28
CA LEU A 63 7.54 10.93 -9.39
C LEU A 63 8.67 11.78 -9.94
N LYS A 64 9.35 12.49 -9.05
CA LYS A 64 10.55 13.27 -9.34
C LYS A 64 11.55 13.05 -8.23
N THR A 65 12.78 12.78 -8.59
CA THR A 65 13.89 12.77 -7.64
C THR A 65 14.61 14.10 -7.75
N ARG A 66 14.89 14.74 -6.62
CA ARG A 66 15.75 15.92 -6.60
C ARG A 66 17.20 15.46 -6.57
N GLU A 67 17.96 15.82 -7.60
CA GLU A 67 19.35 15.40 -7.79
C GLU A 67 20.25 15.88 -6.64
N ASP A 68 20.06 17.12 -6.17
CA ASP A 68 20.90 17.71 -5.11
C ASP A 68 20.86 16.97 -3.75
N THR A 69 19.71 16.39 -3.39
CA THR A 69 19.47 15.86 -2.04
C THR A 69 19.11 14.37 -2.04
N GLY A 70 18.87 13.78 -3.23
CA GLY A 70 18.29 12.44 -3.36
C GLY A 70 16.85 12.34 -2.85
N THR A 71 16.20 13.46 -2.52
CA THR A 71 14.84 13.47 -1.95
C THR A 71 13.81 13.17 -3.04
N LEU A 72 12.92 12.21 -2.76
CA LEU A 72 11.85 11.82 -3.67
C LEU A 72 10.60 12.68 -3.46
N PHE A 73 10.09 13.22 -4.54
CA PHE A 73 8.86 14.00 -4.62
C PHE A 73 7.84 13.31 -5.52
N ALA A 74 6.56 13.53 -5.25
CA ALA A 74 5.48 13.03 -6.06
C ALA A 74 4.42 14.11 -6.24
N ARG A 75 4.02 14.37 -7.48
CA ARG A 75 2.75 15.03 -7.80
C ARG A 75 1.75 13.94 -8.13
N VAL A 76 0.68 13.88 -7.34
CA VAL A 76 -0.30 12.80 -7.43
C VAL A 76 -1.67 13.41 -7.67
N LYS A 77 -2.37 12.86 -8.66
CA LYS A 77 -3.75 13.19 -8.96
C LYS A 77 -4.61 11.96 -8.71
N GLY A 78 -5.77 12.17 -8.12
CA GLY A 78 -6.67 11.08 -7.81
C GLY A 78 -8.09 11.55 -7.52
N VAL A 79 -8.97 10.58 -7.35
CA VAL A 79 -10.38 10.79 -7.05
C VAL A 79 -10.61 10.51 -5.58
N LYS A 80 -11.24 11.45 -4.87
CA LYS A 80 -11.56 11.28 -3.46
C LYS A 80 -12.88 10.56 -3.30
N TYR A 81 -12.86 9.45 -2.56
CA TYR A 81 -14.04 8.77 -2.05
C TYR A 81 -14.15 9.01 -0.54
N TRP A 82 -15.33 9.43 -0.12
CA TRP A 82 -15.65 9.69 1.27
C TRP A 82 -16.91 8.94 1.65
N LYS A 83 -16.77 7.97 2.56
CA LYS A 83 -17.86 7.10 3.01
C LYS A 83 -18.61 6.48 1.82
N GLY A 84 -17.87 5.93 0.87
CA GLY A 84 -18.40 5.33 -0.37
C GLY A 84 -18.90 6.30 -1.43
N LYS A 85 -18.98 7.61 -1.15
CA LYS A 85 -19.41 8.62 -2.13
C LYS A 85 -18.21 9.29 -2.78
N ARG A 86 -18.24 9.45 -4.10
CA ARG A 86 -17.26 10.28 -4.82
C ARG A 86 -17.47 11.74 -4.43
N VAL A 87 -16.42 12.38 -3.90
CA VAL A 87 -16.43 13.81 -3.50
C VAL A 87 -15.87 14.70 -4.59
N THR A 88 -14.91 14.20 -5.36
CA THR A 88 -14.36 14.93 -6.51
C THR A 88 -15.49 15.16 -7.53
N PRO A 89 -15.79 16.42 -7.91
CA PRO A 89 -16.91 16.74 -8.80
C PRO A 89 -16.86 15.93 -10.08
N GLU A 90 -18.03 15.54 -10.61
CA GLU A 90 -18.08 14.68 -11.80
C GLU A 90 -17.44 15.34 -13.03
N GLY A 91 -17.58 16.67 -13.18
CA GLY A 91 -16.89 17.45 -14.20
C GLY A 91 -15.37 17.59 -14.02
N LYS A 92 -14.80 17.08 -12.91
CA LYS A 92 -13.34 16.97 -12.72
C LYS A 92 -12.96 15.49 -12.67
N GLU A 93 -12.14 15.09 -13.64
CA GLU A 93 -11.65 13.72 -13.72
C GLU A 93 -10.80 13.33 -12.50
N TRP A 94 -10.08 14.29 -11.91
CA TRP A 94 -9.19 14.08 -10.77
C TRP A 94 -8.89 15.38 -10.03
N GLU A 95 -8.38 15.24 -8.80
CA GLU A 95 -7.86 16.34 -7.98
C GLU A 95 -6.46 16.05 -7.48
N HIS A 96 -5.70 17.10 -7.19
CA HIS A 96 -4.36 16.95 -6.60
C HIS A 96 -4.44 16.45 -5.16
N ILE A 97 -3.77 15.34 -4.87
CA ILE A 97 -3.65 14.80 -3.52
C ILE A 97 -2.60 15.63 -2.77
N ARG A 98 -3.05 16.33 -1.73
CA ARG A 98 -2.21 17.19 -0.89
C ARG A 98 -1.66 16.44 0.32
N GLY A 99 -0.57 16.96 0.89
CA GLY A 99 0.01 16.42 2.13
C GLY A 99 0.84 15.14 1.94
N GLY A 100 1.32 14.87 0.73
CA GLY A 100 2.11 13.67 0.42
C GLY A 100 3.40 13.54 1.25
N LEU A 101 4.06 14.66 1.55
CA LEU A 101 5.24 14.73 2.42
C LEU A 101 4.91 15.08 3.88
N LYS A 102 3.68 15.51 4.16
CA LYS A 102 3.26 15.90 5.53
C LYS A 102 2.79 14.70 6.34
N TRP A 103 2.05 13.79 5.71
CA TRP A 103 1.42 12.66 6.39
C TRP A 103 2.02 11.35 5.92
N LYS A 104 1.94 10.33 6.78
CA LYS A 104 2.16 8.94 6.38
C LYS A 104 0.87 8.38 5.78
N TRP A 105 1.01 7.57 4.75
CA TRP A 105 -0.08 6.99 3.96
C TRP A 105 0.00 5.48 3.98
N TYR A 106 -1.16 4.85 3.88
CA TYR A 106 -1.34 3.44 3.60
C TYR A 106 -1.86 3.27 2.18
N SER A 107 -1.57 2.11 1.60
CA SER A 107 -2.22 1.61 0.40
C SER A 107 -2.90 0.29 0.72
N ASP A 108 -4.04 0.06 0.08
CA ASP A 108 -4.76 -1.21 0.08
C ASP A 108 -4.03 -2.28 -0.73
N MET A 109 -3.30 -1.86 -1.77
CA MET A 109 -2.45 -2.70 -2.57
C MET A 109 -1.20 -3.09 -1.78
N VAL A 110 -1.02 -4.39 -1.57
CA VAL A 110 0.22 -4.95 -1.04
C VAL A 110 1.16 -5.14 -2.23
N PRO A 111 2.35 -4.51 -2.26
CA PRO A 111 3.31 -4.74 -3.34
C PRO A 111 3.60 -6.24 -3.46
N PRO A 112 3.54 -6.82 -4.68
CA PRO A 112 3.84 -8.24 -4.87
C PRO A 112 5.25 -8.61 -4.37
N LEU A 113 6.19 -7.66 -4.44
CA LEU A 113 7.56 -7.84 -3.94
C LEU A 113 7.67 -7.83 -2.41
N LEU A 114 6.73 -7.21 -1.69
CA LEU A 114 6.66 -7.25 -0.21
C LEU A 114 5.70 -8.32 0.32
N ALA A 115 4.92 -8.98 -0.56
CA ALA A 115 4.13 -10.15 -0.19
C ALA A 115 5.01 -11.38 0.09
N ARG A 116 6.20 -11.44 -0.52
CA ARG A 116 7.17 -12.56 -0.39
C ARG A 116 7.89 -12.61 0.98
N ASP A 117 8.03 -11.49 1.68
CA ASP A 117 8.84 -11.45 2.92
C ASP A 117 8.10 -11.89 4.20
N ARG A 118 6.76 -12.06 4.17
CA ARG A 118 6.04 -12.56 5.35
C ARG A 118 6.15 -14.06 5.56
N PHE A 119 6.52 -14.83 4.54
CA PHE A 119 6.63 -16.29 4.64
C PHE A 119 8.06 -16.76 4.95
N SER A 120 9.09 -15.94 4.73
CA SER A 120 10.48 -16.34 5.00
C SER A 120 10.93 -16.31 6.47
N LYS A 121 10.07 -15.92 7.42
CA LYS A 121 10.39 -15.97 8.86
C LYS A 121 9.80 -17.17 9.63
N LYS A 122 9.20 -18.14 8.93
CA LYS A 122 8.76 -19.42 9.50
C LYS A 122 9.19 -20.59 8.60
N ALA A 123 10.48 -20.73 8.35
CA ALA A 123 11.06 -21.96 7.81
C ALA A 123 12.53 -22.06 8.24
N ALA A 124 12.76 -22.07 9.54
CA ALA A 124 13.96 -22.65 10.12
C ALA A 124 13.48 -23.63 11.20
N VAL A 125 12.81 -24.69 10.76
CA VAL A 125 12.77 -25.93 11.54
C VAL A 125 14.11 -26.60 11.24
N PRO A 126 15.02 -26.76 12.21
CA PRO A 126 16.20 -27.58 11.98
C PRO A 126 15.73 -29.01 11.74
N GLN A 127 16.07 -29.57 10.57
CA GLN A 127 16.00 -31.02 10.34
C GLN A 127 16.85 -31.70 11.43
N PRO A 128 16.33 -32.68 12.17
CA PRO A 128 17.18 -33.54 12.97
C PRO A 128 18.05 -34.39 12.03
N ASP A 129 19.34 -34.24 12.20
CA ASP A 129 20.43 -35.01 11.60
C ASP A 129 20.23 -36.50 11.94
N ALA A 130 19.71 -37.26 10.99
CA ALA A 130 19.61 -38.73 11.08
C ALA A 130 20.59 -39.34 10.07
N ALA A 131 21.87 -39.09 10.30
CA ALA A 131 22.97 -39.78 9.64
C ALA A 131 24.01 -40.20 10.69
N LYS A 132 23.75 -41.31 11.38
CA LYS A 132 24.75 -42.25 11.89
C LYS A 132 24.07 -43.44 12.58
N GLU A 133 23.75 -44.46 11.80
CA GLU A 133 23.81 -45.83 12.31
C GLU A 133 24.32 -46.74 11.19
N ALA A 134 25.65 -46.75 11.06
CA ALA A 134 26.40 -47.80 10.38
C ALA A 134 27.85 -47.68 10.85
N ALA A 135 28.18 -48.34 11.96
CA ALA A 135 29.45 -49.03 12.22
C ALA A 135 29.64 -49.34 13.72
N GLN A 136 29.87 -50.62 14.01
CA GLN A 136 30.55 -51.21 15.19
C GLN A 136 29.73 -51.24 16.49
N ALA A 137 29.55 -52.38 17.18
CA ALA A 137 30.27 -53.65 17.21
C ALA A 137 29.34 -54.82 17.57
#